data_AF-A0A835NZF6-F1
#
_entry.id   AF-A0A835NZF6-F1
#
_cell.length_a   1.000
_cell.length_b   1.000
_cell.length_c   1.000
_cell.angle_alpha   90.00
_cell.angle_beta   90.00
_cell.angle_gamma   90.00
#
_symmetry.space_group_name_H-M   'P 1'
#
loop_
_entity.id
_entity.type
_entity.pdbx_description
1 polymer ?
#
loop_
_entity_poly.entity_id
_entity_poly.type
_entity_poly.pdbx_seq_one_letter_code
_entity_poly.pdbx_strand_id
1 'polypeptide(L)'
;MSCLRVNPKGLDDESKDYLSLYLLLVSCPKSEVRAKFKFSLLNAKREETKAMARSPVFNAMFEHEMEESKKNRVEINDVDPEVFKEMMRFIYTGKAPNLEKMADNLLAAADKYALERLKVMCEEALCSNLSVENVADILILADLHSAEQLKAQAIDFINRQFPYV
;
A
#
# COMPACT_ATOMS: atom_id res chain seq x y z
N MET A 1 -9.05 -28.14 22.06
CA MET A 1 -9.76 -26.90 21.69
C MET A 1 -8.73 -25.89 21.22
N SER A 2 -8.91 -25.30 20.04
CA SER A 2 -8.06 -24.19 19.53
C SER A 2 -8.78 -22.87 19.77
N CYS A 3 -8.07 -21.86 20.27
CA CYS A 3 -8.60 -20.53 20.54
C CYS A 3 -7.93 -19.52 19.60
N LEU A 4 -8.73 -18.75 18.86
CA LEU A 4 -8.27 -17.59 18.11
C LEU A 4 -8.34 -16.37 19.03
N ARG A 5 -7.19 -15.73 19.26
CA ARG A 5 -7.11 -14.48 20.03
C ARG A 5 -6.83 -13.31 19.09
N VAL A 6 -7.57 -12.23 19.27
CA VAL A 6 -7.38 -10.95 18.57
C VAL A 6 -6.83 -9.95 19.58
N ASN A 7 -5.69 -9.35 19.28
CA ASN A 7 -5.05 -8.34 20.10
C ASN A 7 -4.94 -7.03 19.31
N PRO A 8 -5.85 -6.06 19.55
CA PRO A 8 -5.92 -4.81 18.79
C PRO A 8 -4.76 -3.82 19.04
N LYS A 9 -3.85 -4.13 19.97
CA LYS A 9 -2.74 -3.27 20.40
C LYS A 9 -1.43 -4.06 20.49
N GLY A 10 -1.24 -5.04 19.61
CA GLY A 10 -0.15 -5.99 19.76
C GLY A 10 -0.27 -6.89 20.99
N LEU A 11 0.68 -7.81 21.11
CA LEU A 11 0.85 -8.66 22.29
C LEU A 11 2.04 -8.22 23.15
N ASP A 12 3.02 -7.58 22.53
CA ASP A 12 4.31 -7.21 23.10
C ASP A 12 4.77 -5.85 22.55
N ASP A 13 5.89 -5.36 23.08
CA ASP A 13 6.42 -4.04 22.71
C ASP A 13 6.82 -3.94 21.24
N GLU A 14 7.11 -5.06 20.57
CA GLU A 14 7.44 -5.13 19.14
C GLU A 14 6.18 -5.04 18.26
N SER A 15 5.07 -5.60 18.72
CA SER A 15 3.80 -5.66 17.99
C SER A 15 2.77 -4.62 18.43
N LYS A 16 3.11 -3.74 19.40
CA LYS A 16 2.18 -2.81 20.07
C LYS A 16 1.36 -1.91 19.13
N ASP A 17 1.91 -1.61 17.97
CA ASP A 17 1.29 -0.76 16.94
C ASP A 17 0.54 -1.55 15.85
N TYR A 18 0.48 -2.89 15.99
CA TYR A 18 -0.11 -3.81 15.02
C TYR A 18 -1.35 -4.51 15.58
N LEU A 19 -2.31 -4.81 14.69
CA LEU A 19 -3.36 -5.78 14.97
C LEU A 19 -2.75 -7.19 14.91
N SER A 20 -2.68 -7.88 16.05
CA SER A 20 -2.10 -9.22 16.10
C SER A 20 -3.17 -10.32 16.24
N LEU A 21 -3.05 -11.38 15.45
CA LEU A 21 -3.94 -12.54 15.44
C LEU A 21 -3.14 -13.80 15.78
N TYR A 22 -3.56 -14.53 16.81
CA TYR A 22 -2.88 -15.73 17.26
C TYR A 22 -3.83 -16.92 17.32
N LEU A 23 -3.41 -18.04 16.74
CA LEU A 23 -4.07 -19.34 16.89
C LEU A 23 -3.29 -20.17 17.90
N LEU A 24 -3.85 -20.39 19.08
CA LEU A 24 -3.21 -21.19 20.13
C LEU A 24 -3.84 -22.59 20.19
N LEU A 25 -3.00 -23.62 20.09
CA LEU A 25 -3.38 -25.01 20.31
C LEU A 25 -3.27 -25.35 21.80
N VAL A 26 -4.39 -25.36 22.52
CA VAL A 26 -4.39 -25.52 23.99
C VAL A 26 -4.11 -26.96 24.44
N SER A 27 -4.53 -27.95 23.64
CA SER A 27 -4.27 -29.38 23.88
C SER A 27 -4.61 -30.18 22.63
N CYS A 28 -3.74 -31.11 22.24
CA CYS A 28 -4.04 -32.11 21.23
C CYS A 28 -3.35 -33.45 21.55
N PRO A 29 -4.10 -34.56 21.67
CA PRO A 29 -3.52 -35.89 21.91
C PRO A 29 -2.99 -36.57 20.64
N LYS A 30 -3.07 -35.92 19.47
CA LYS A 30 -2.61 -36.48 18.19
C LYS A 30 -1.16 -36.10 17.91
N SER A 31 -0.43 -36.99 17.25
CA SER A 31 0.98 -36.78 16.86
C SER A 31 1.16 -35.70 15.80
N GLU A 32 0.14 -35.40 15.01
CA GLU A 32 0.18 -34.39 13.96
C GLU A 32 -1.16 -33.62 13.91
N VAL A 33 -1.06 -32.29 13.82
CA VAL A 33 -2.21 -31.37 13.72
C VAL A 33 -2.00 -30.46 12.53
N ARG A 34 -2.85 -30.57 11.51
CA ARG A 34 -2.90 -29.65 10.38
C ARG A 34 -3.97 -28.60 10.62
N ALA A 35 -3.60 -27.34 10.59
CA ALA A 35 -4.52 -26.21 10.62
C ALA A 35 -4.61 -25.60 9.22
N LYS A 36 -5.84 -25.39 8.73
CA LYS A 36 -6.11 -24.60 7.53
C LYS A 36 -6.87 -23.36 7.98
N PHE A 37 -6.30 -22.18 7.73
CA PHE A 37 -6.92 -20.89 8.05
C PHE A 37 -7.06 -20.06 6.77
N LYS A 38 -8.09 -19.22 6.74
CA LYS A 38 -8.29 -18.19 5.73
C LYS A 38 -8.46 -16.87 6.47
N PHE A 39 -7.58 -15.91 6.20
CA PHE A 39 -7.75 -14.55 6.68
C PHE A 39 -8.52 -13.76 5.64
N SER A 40 -9.66 -13.23 6.05
CA SER A 40 -10.47 -12.35 5.22
C SER A 40 -10.67 -11.04 5.97
N LEU A 41 -10.25 -9.94 5.36
CA LEU A 41 -10.58 -8.61 5.82
C LEU A 41 -11.97 -8.26 5.28
N LEU A 42 -12.83 -7.64 6.08
CA LEU A 42 -14.20 -7.31 5.68
C LEU A 42 -14.41 -5.80 5.66
N ASN A 43 -15.28 -5.30 4.76
CA ASN A 43 -15.69 -3.91 4.76
C ASN A 43 -16.80 -3.66 5.81
N ALA A 44 -17.25 -2.41 5.94
CA ALA A 44 -18.35 -2.05 6.84
C ALA A 44 -19.68 -2.77 6.55
N LYS A 45 -19.84 -3.33 5.33
CA LYS A 45 -20.99 -4.14 4.90
C LYS A 45 -20.77 -5.65 5.10
N ARG A 46 -19.68 -6.06 5.77
CA ARG A 46 -19.27 -7.46 6.00
C ARG A 46 -18.95 -8.27 4.74
N GLU A 47 -18.63 -7.60 3.65
CA GLU A 47 -18.16 -8.24 2.42
C GLU A 47 -16.64 -8.39 2.50
N GLU A 48 -16.09 -9.52 2.03
CA GLU A 48 -14.63 -9.67 1.92
C GLU A 48 -14.09 -8.49 1.11
N THR A 49 -13.24 -7.68 1.74
CA THR A 49 -12.56 -6.62 1.01
C THR A 49 -11.70 -7.32 -0.03
N LYS A 50 -12.00 -7.00 -1.27
CA LYS A 50 -11.11 -7.10 -2.42
C LYS A 50 -9.79 -6.29 -2.22
N ALA A 51 -9.28 -6.13 -1.00
CA ALA A 51 -7.99 -5.50 -0.73
C ALA A 51 -6.88 -6.22 -1.52
N MET A 52 -6.95 -7.54 -1.63
CA MET A 52 -6.11 -8.33 -2.53
C MET A 52 -6.41 -8.06 -4.02
N ALA A 53 -7.66 -7.90 -4.45
CA ALA A 53 -7.97 -7.60 -5.86
C ALA A 53 -7.69 -6.14 -6.28
N ARG A 54 -7.42 -5.23 -5.35
CA ARG A 54 -7.12 -3.82 -5.65
C ARG A 54 -5.62 -3.58 -5.88
N SER A 55 -4.76 -4.48 -5.42
CA SER A 55 -3.33 -4.47 -5.70
C SER A 55 -2.90 -5.86 -6.18
N PRO A 56 -2.60 -6.02 -7.47
CA PRO A 56 -2.05 -7.26 -8.03
C PRO A 56 -0.80 -7.74 -7.27
N VAL A 57 0.01 -6.81 -6.77
CA VAL A 57 1.23 -7.10 -6.00
C VAL A 57 0.90 -7.74 -4.65
N PHE A 58 -0.03 -7.16 -3.88
CA PHE A 58 -0.49 -7.79 -2.65
C PHE A 58 -1.15 -9.13 -2.91
N ASN A 59 -1.94 -9.27 -3.98
CA ASN A 59 -2.51 -10.56 -4.35
C ASN A 59 -1.42 -11.62 -4.58
N ALA A 60 -0.41 -11.30 -5.38
CA ALA A 60 0.69 -12.19 -5.70
C ALA A 60 1.55 -12.55 -4.47
N MET A 61 1.78 -11.60 -3.55
CA MET A 61 2.50 -11.83 -2.29
C MET A 61 1.83 -12.92 -1.42
N PHE A 62 0.51 -13.07 -1.51
CA PHE A 62 -0.26 -14.01 -0.67
C PHE A 62 -0.79 -15.25 -1.41
N GLU A 63 -0.86 -15.26 -2.75
CA GLU A 63 -1.39 -16.39 -3.53
C GLU A 63 -0.35 -17.45 -3.96
N HIS A 64 0.96 -17.15 -3.90
CA HIS A 64 2.00 -18.07 -4.40
C HIS A 64 2.92 -18.64 -3.30
N GLU A 65 3.48 -19.83 -3.52
CA GLU A 65 4.39 -20.58 -2.62
C GLU A 65 5.78 -19.93 -2.40
N MET A 66 5.84 -18.59 -2.28
CA MET A 66 7.04 -17.85 -1.91
C MET A 66 7.35 -17.98 -0.41
N GLU A 67 8.58 -17.65 0.01
CA GLU A 67 8.99 -17.72 1.42
C GLU A 67 8.05 -16.92 2.34
N GLU A 68 7.52 -15.78 1.88
CA GLU A 68 6.57 -14.95 2.65
C GLU A 68 5.24 -15.66 2.92
N SER A 69 4.71 -16.44 1.98
CA SER A 69 3.46 -17.17 2.16
C SER A 69 3.64 -18.38 3.08
N LYS A 70 4.82 -19.01 3.04
CA LYS A 70 5.19 -20.08 3.98
C LYS A 70 5.41 -19.55 5.40
N LYS A 71 5.99 -18.35 5.53
CA LYS A 71 6.22 -17.67 6.82
C LYS A 71 5.02 -16.87 7.32
N ASN A 72 3.98 -16.69 6.50
CA ASN A 72 2.83 -15.81 6.76
C ASN A 72 3.24 -14.39 7.22
N ARG A 73 4.33 -13.86 6.66
CA ARG A 73 4.91 -12.56 7.03
C ARG A 73 5.52 -11.91 5.79
N VAL A 74 5.11 -10.67 5.53
CA VAL A 74 5.69 -9.80 4.50
C VAL A 74 6.40 -8.66 5.21
N GLU A 75 7.69 -8.48 4.97
CA GLU A 75 8.45 -7.33 5.43
C GLU A 75 8.43 -6.24 4.35
N ILE A 76 8.09 -5.02 4.74
CA ILE A 76 8.09 -3.85 3.86
C ILE A 76 9.03 -2.83 4.51
N ASN A 77 10.25 -2.73 3.96
CA ASN A 77 11.33 -1.92 4.54
C ASN A 77 11.58 -0.63 3.76
N ASP A 78 10.96 -0.48 2.60
CA ASP A 78 11.25 0.57 1.62
C ASP A 78 10.08 1.53 1.40
N VAL A 79 9.12 1.52 2.32
CA VAL A 79 8.01 2.49 2.36
C VAL A 79 7.98 3.10 3.75
N ASP A 80 7.97 4.43 3.80
CA ASP A 80 7.79 5.15 5.05
C ASP A 80 6.47 4.73 5.76
N PRO A 81 6.46 4.53 7.08
CA PRO A 81 5.27 4.08 7.81
C PRO A 81 4.02 4.95 7.61
N GLU A 82 4.16 6.28 7.50
CA GLU A 82 3.02 7.17 7.29
C GLU A 82 2.45 7.03 5.87
N VAL A 83 3.34 6.91 4.88
CA VAL A 83 2.98 6.65 3.48
C VAL A 83 2.28 5.31 3.35
N PHE A 84 2.82 4.27 3.98
CA PHE A 84 2.23 2.94 4.00
C PHE A 84 0.83 2.96 4.64
N LYS A 85 0.67 3.67 5.75
CA LYS A 85 -0.62 3.84 6.42
C LYS A 85 -1.66 4.52 5.52
N GLU A 86 -1.27 5.57 4.81
CA GLU A 86 -2.17 6.28 3.89
C GLU A 86 -2.52 5.41 2.66
N MET A 87 -1.54 4.69 2.12
CA MET A 87 -1.75 3.69 1.06
C MET A 87 -2.75 2.60 1.50
N MET A 88 -2.56 2.04 2.69
CA MET A 88 -3.51 1.07 3.27
C MET A 88 -4.90 1.67 3.38
N ARG A 89 -5.01 2.90 3.93
CA ARG A 89 -6.28 3.60 4.03
C ARG A 89 -6.97 3.74 2.67
N PHE A 90 -6.23 4.07 1.63
CA PHE A 90 -6.75 4.10 0.27
C PHE A 90 -7.27 2.74 -0.18
N ILE A 91 -6.49 1.67 0.01
CA ILE A 91 -6.90 0.31 -0.36
C ILE A 91 -8.23 -0.07 0.29
N TYR A 92 -8.45 0.28 1.57
CA TYR A 92 -9.71 -0.03 2.27
C TYR A 92 -10.86 0.89 1.90
N THR A 93 -10.61 2.20 1.77
CA THR A 93 -11.68 3.20 1.75
C THR A 93 -11.87 3.88 0.40
N GLY A 94 -10.92 3.71 -0.52
CA GLY A 94 -10.82 4.45 -1.77
C GLY A 94 -10.45 5.93 -1.59
N LYS A 95 -10.02 6.32 -0.38
CA LYS A 95 -9.73 7.71 0.01
C LYS A 95 -8.33 7.82 0.60
N ALA A 96 -7.66 8.93 0.29
CA ALA A 96 -6.35 9.30 0.83
C ALA A 96 -6.34 10.78 1.25
N PRO A 97 -6.99 11.18 2.35
CA PRO A 97 -7.12 12.59 2.72
C PRO A 97 -5.82 13.28 3.17
N ASN A 98 -4.72 12.54 3.39
CA ASN A 98 -3.41 13.14 3.65
C ASN A 98 -2.51 13.18 2.42
N LEU A 99 -3.01 12.78 1.25
CA LEU A 99 -2.23 12.67 0.01
C LEU A 99 -1.44 13.93 -0.32
N GLU A 100 -2.05 15.12 -0.21
CA GLU A 100 -1.40 16.41 -0.52
C GLU A 100 -0.10 16.66 0.26
N LYS A 101 0.09 16.02 1.42
CA LYS A 101 1.28 16.18 2.26
C LYS A 101 2.44 15.27 1.86
N MET A 102 2.18 14.25 1.06
CA MET A 102 3.11 13.13 0.79
C MET A 102 2.94 12.60 -0.64
N ALA A 103 2.49 13.43 -1.57
CA ALA A 103 2.06 13.00 -2.90
C ALA A 103 3.19 12.34 -3.69
N ASP A 104 4.43 12.78 -3.50
CA ASP A 104 5.64 12.22 -4.08
C ASP A 104 5.92 10.78 -3.63
N ASN A 105 5.99 10.58 -2.31
CA ASN A 105 6.26 9.27 -1.72
C ASN A 105 5.08 8.32 -1.91
N LEU A 106 3.86 8.84 -1.88
CA LEU A 106 2.64 8.06 -2.11
C LEU A 106 2.50 7.68 -3.58
N LEU A 107 2.98 8.48 -4.53
CA LEU A 107 3.09 8.11 -5.94
C LEU A 107 4.03 6.92 -6.11
N ALA A 108 5.22 6.96 -5.49
CA ALA A 108 6.19 5.87 -5.52
C ALA A 108 5.61 4.56 -4.97
N ALA A 109 4.91 4.64 -3.84
CA ALA A 109 4.22 3.49 -3.26
C ALA A 109 3.08 3.00 -4.17
N ALA A 110 2.27 3.91 -4.73
CA ALA A 110 1.16 3.55 -5.61
C ALA A 110 1.64 2.81 -6.87
N ASP A 111 2.73 3.27 -7.48
CA ASP A 111 3.36 2.61 -8.62
C ASP A 111 3.88 1.21 -8.24
N LYS A 112 4.67 1.13 -7.15
CA LYS A 112 5.23 -0.14 -6.66
C LYS A 112 4.17 -1.21 -6.39
N TYR A 113 3.04 -0.83 -5.79
CA TYR A 113 1.95 -1.75 -5.45
C TYR A 113 0.86 -1.83 -6.52
N ALA A 114 1.09 -1.25 -7.70
CA ALA A 114 0.16 -1.24 -8.84
C ALA A 114 -1.26 -0.74 -8.47
N LEU A 115 -1.32 0.37 -7.73
CA LEU A 115 -2.54 1.04 -7.29
C LEU A 115 -2.89 2.20 -8.24
N GLU A 116 -3.28 1.88 -9.46
CA GLU A 116 -3.43 2.85 -10.56
C GLU A 116 -4.28 4.08 -10.20
N ARG A 117 -5.43 3.88 -9.54
CA ARG A 117 -6.28 5.00 -9.15
C ARG A 117 -5.63 5.91 -8.09
N LEU A 118 -4.82 5.37 -7.19
CA LEU A 118 -4.08 6.19 -6.22
C LEU A 118 -2.96 6.95 -6.93
N LYS A 119 -2.30 6.30 -7.89
CA LYS A 119 -1.25 6.90 -8.73
C LYS A 119 -1.78 8.15 -9.44
N VAL A 120 -2.90 8.03 -10.14
CA VAL A 120 -3.56 9.17 -10.81
C VAL A 120 -3.93 10.30 -9.83
N MET A 121 -4.43 9.97 -8.63
CA MET A 121 -4.71 11.00 -7.61
C MET A 121 -3.44 11.74 -7.15
N CYS A 122 -2.30 11.03 -7.06
CA CYS A 122 -1.02 11.66 -6.73
C CYS A 122 -0.52 12.54 -7.90
N GLU A 123 -0.70 12.09 -9.14
CA GLU A 123 -0.39 12.87 -10.34
C GLU A 123 -1.19 14.18 -10.39
N GLU A 124 -2.49 14.15 -10.12
CA GLU A 124 -3.34 15.34 -10.07
C GLU A 124 -2.88 16.36 -9.00
N ALA A 125 -2.52 15.88 -7.81
CA ALA A 125 -2.05 16.74 -6.72
C ALA A 125 -0.67 17.36 -7.03
N LEU A 126 0.26 16.58 -7.58
CA LEU A 126 1.57 17.07 -7.98
C LEU A 126 1.45 18.07 -9.15
N CYS A 127 0.60 17.78 -10.12
CA CYS A 127 0.33 18.66 -11.25
C CYS A 127 -0.27 20.00 -10.79
N SER A 128 -1.16 20.00 -9.80
CA SER A 128 -1.78 21.22 -9.26
C SER A 128 -0.79 22.12 -8.54
N ASN A 129 0.35 21.58 -8.09
CA ASN A 129 1.42 22.29 -7.40
C ASN A 129 2.66 22.53 -8.28
N LEU A 130 2.56 22.31 -9.60
CA LEU A 130 3.65 22.59 -10.53
C LEU A 130 4.05 24.07 -10.51
N SER A 131 5.35 24.31 -10.42
CA SER A 131 5.96 25.63 -10.43
C SER A 131 7.28 25.60 -11.20
N VAL A 132 7.80 26.79 -11.53
CA VAL A 132 9.09 26.90 -12.23
C VAL A 132 10.23 26.32 -11.39
N GLU A 133 10.12 26.39 -10.07
CA GLU A 133 11.12 25.93 -9.12
C GLU A 133 11.14 24.41 -8.98
N ASN A 134 10.00 23.72 -9.15
CA ASN A 134 9.89 22.28 -8.88
C ASN A 134 9.65 21.41 -10.12
N VAL A 135 9.34 21.99 -11.29
CA VAL A 135 8.92 21.21 -12.47
C VAL A 135 9.97 20.22 -12.95
N ALA A 136 11.26 20.52 -12.80
CA ALA A 136 12.34 19.60 -13.17
C ALA A 136 12.34 18.36 -12.27
N ASP A 137 12.22 18.54 -10.95
CA ASP A 137 12.16 17.44 -9.98
C ASP A 137 10.89 16.61 -10.17
N ILE A 138 9.75 17.27 -10.41
CA ILE A 138 8.48 16.60 -10.69
C ILE A 138 8.55 15.78 -11.99
N LEU A 139 9.23 16.28 -13.02
CA LEU A 139 9.41 15.54 -14.27
C LEU A 139 10.26 14.28 -14.07
N ILE A 140 11.35 14.37 -13.30
CA ILE A 140 12.20 13.22 -12.95
C ILE A 140 11.39 12.19 -12.15
N LEU A 141 10.66 12.64 -11.14
CA LEU A 141 9.79 11.80 -10.32
C LEU A 141 8.73 11.09 -11.18
N ALA A 142 8.11 11.82 -12.12
CA ALA A 142 7.09 11.28 -12.99
C ALA A 142 7.64 10.20 -13.92
N ASP A 143 8.82 10.42 -14.50
CA ASP A 143 9.50 9.41 -15.32
C ASP A 143 9.88 8.16 -14.50
N LEU A 144 10.47 8.37 -13.31
CA LEU A 144 10.90 7.29 -12.42
C LEU A 144 9.75 6.35 -12.01
N HIS A 145 8.56 6.90 -11.79
CA HIS A 145 7.38 6.15 -11.37
C HIS A 145 6.38 5.92 -12.49
N SER A 146 6.81 6.01 -13.76
CA SER A 146 5.97 5.76 -14.94
C SER A 146 4.62 6.50 -14.89
N ALA A 147 4.62 7.74 -14.41
CA ALA A 147 3.46 8.60 -14.21
C ALA A 147 3.25 9.47 -15.46
N GLU A 148 2.72 8.85 -16.52
CA GLU A 148 2.67 9.43 -17.86
C GLU A 148 1.84 10.71 -17.96
N GLN A 149 0.76 10.85 -17.17
CA GLN A 149 -0.06 12.07 -17.22
C GLN A 149 0.69 13.24 -16.59
N LEU A 150 1.28 13.03 -15.41
CA LEU A 150 2.10 14.02 -14.74
C LEU A 150 3.32 14.43 -15.59
N LYS A 151 3.97 13.45 -16.22
CA LYS A 151 5.10 13.69 -17.13
C LYS A 151 4.69 14.59 -18.31
N ALA A 152 3.56 14.29 -18.96
CA ALA A 152 3.06 15.11 -20.05
C ALA A 152 2.72 16.54 -19.60
N GLN A 153 2.07 16.70 -18.44
CA GLN A 153 1.74 18.02 -17.87
C GLN A 153 2.99 18.82 -17.50
N ALA A 154 4.03 18.19 -16.95
CA ALA A 154 5.29 18.84 -16.64
C ALA A 154 6.01 19.33 -17.90
N ILE A 155 6.04 18.52 -18.97
CA ILE A 155 6.61 18.94 -20.28
C ILE A 155 5.83 20.12 -20.86
N ASP A 156 4.50 20.05 -20.85
CA ASP A 156 3.63 21.14 -21.32
C ASP A 156 3.87 22.43 -20.51
N PHE A 157 4.07 22.31 -19.20
CA PHE A 157 4.39 23.45 -18.33
C PHE A 157 5.75 24.08 -18.71
N ILE A 158 6.79 23.27 -18.93
CA ILE A 158 8.11 23.72 -19.36
C ILE A 158 8.00 24.47 -20.69
N ASN A 159 7.33 23.90 -21.68
CA ASN A 159 7.19 24.51 -23.01
C ASN A 159 6.48 25.87 -22.96
N ARG A 160 5.54 26.07 -22.03
CA ARG A 160 4.82 27.34 -21.85
C ARG A 160 5.65 28.40 -21.14
N GLN A 161 6.42 28.01 -20.12
CA GLN A 161 7.26 28.95 -19.36
C GLN A 161 8.58 29.26 -20.05
N PHE A 162 9.09 28.32 -20.85
CA PHE A 162 10.38 28.38 -21.53
C PHE A 162 10.26 28.06 -23.02
N PRO A 163 9.60 28.91 -23.83
CA PRO A 163 9.35 28.65 -25.25
C PRO A 163 10.61 28.62 -26.14
N TYR A 164 11.82 28.76 -25.55
CA TYR A 164 13.11 28.78 -26.23
C TYR A 164 14.10 27.74 -25.68
N VAL A 165 13.64 26.84 -24.80
CA VAL A 165 14.39 25.67 -24.35
C VAL A 165 13.97 24.47 -25.17
#